data_AF-A0A9Q1H3Y2-F1
#
_entry.id   AF-A0A9Q1H3Y2-F1
#
_cell.length_a   1.000
_cell.length_b   1.000
_cell.length_c   1.000
_cell.angle_alpha   90.00
_cell.angle_beta   90.00
_cell.angle_gamma   90.00
#
_symmetry.space_group_name_H-M   'P 1'
#
loop_
_entity.id
_entity.type
_entity.pdbx_description
1 polymer ?
#
loop_
_entity_poly.entity_id
_entity_poly.type
_entity_poly.pdbx_seq_one_letter_code
_entity_poly.pdbx_strand_id
1 'polypeptide(L)'
;MYGLSKRQIERLQNVQKFAVRVISGIDYQQRITLALKSLHWLPVEVRINFKILPLVYKSCCGQTPSIYVIVSLHTTSGSPLVRRPAWLFRL
;
A
#
# COMPACT_ATOMS: atom_id res chain seq x y z
N MET A 1 4.47 -1.59 -5.17
CA MET A 1 4.20 -0.16 -4.94
C MET A 1 5.51 0.61 -4.98
N TYR A 2 6.10 0.66 -6.17
CA TYR A 2 7.16 1.58 -6.56
C TYR A 2 6.64 2.25 -7.84
N GLY A 3 6.80 3.56 -7.99
CA GLY A 3 6.31 4.28 -9.18
C GLY A 3 4.86 4.79 -9.14
N LEU A 4 4.24 4.95 -7.97
CA LEU A 4 2.98 5.69 -7.89
C LEU A 4 3.25 7.18 -8.14
N SER A 5 2.46 7.79 -9.03
CA SER A 5 2.49 9.24 -9.24
C SER A 5 2.00 9.98 -7.99
N LYS A 6 2.51 11.19 -7.75
CA LYS A 6 2.06 12.05 -6.62
C LYS A 6 0.53 12.18 -6.57
N ARG A 7 -0.11 12.31 -7.73
CA ARG A 7 -1.57 12.36 -7.86
C ARG A 7 -2.28 11.12 -7.31
N GLN A 8 -1.73 9.93 -7.52
CA GLN A 8 -2.31 8.69 -6.97
C GLN A 8 -2.16 8.63 -5.44
N ILE A 9 -1.01 9.08 -4.92
CA ILE A 9 -0.77 9.17 -3.48
C ILE A 9 -1.75 10.15 -2.84
N GLU A 10 -1.98 11.31 -3.45
CA GLU A 10 -2.95 12.30 -2.99
C GLU A 10 -4.38 11.76 -2.97
N ARG A 11 -4.80 11.02 -4.01
CA ARG A 11 -6.12 10.37 -4.04
C ARG A 11 -6.29 9.39 -2.89
N LEU A 12 -5.28 8.56 -2.63
CA LEU A 12 -5.29 7.63 -1.51
C LEU A 12 -5.32 8.37 -0.17
N GLN A 13 -4.57 9.47 -0.06
CA GLN A 13 -4.55 10.30 1.14
C GLN A 13 -5.92 10.94 1.41
N ASN A 14 -6.64 11.35 0.37
CA ASN A 14 -8.00 11.88 0.50
C ASN A 14 -9.00 10.81 0.96
N VAL A 15 -8.91 9.59 0.42
CA VAL A 15 -9.72 8.46 0.90
C VAL A 15 -9.42 8.17 2.36
N GLN A 16 -8.15 8.17 2.77
CA GLN A 16 -7.78 7.98 4.17
C GLN A 16 -8.32 9.09 5.07
N LYS A 17 -8.19 10.36 4.67
CA LYS A 17 -8.74 11.52 5.40
C LYS A 17 -10.25 11.39 5.59
N PHE A 18 -10.96 10.92 4.56
CA PHE A 18 -12.39 10.69 4.64
C PHE A 18 -12.73 9.56 5.63
N ALA A 19 -12.05 8.42 5.54
CA ALA A 19 -12.25 7.31 6.48
C ALA A 19 -12.00 7.73 7.95
N VAL A 20 -10.97 8.53 8.20
CA VAL A 20 -10.69 9.08 9.54
C VAL A 20 -11.85 9.94 10.04
N ARG A 21 -12.41 10.79 9.17
CA ARG A 21 -13.57 11.63 9.52
C ARG A 21 -14.80 10.79 9.85
N VAL A 22 -15.09 9.78 9.05
CA VAL A 22 -16.22 8.87 9.28
C VAL A 22 -16.08 8.13 10.62
N ILE A 23 -14.88 7.62 10.93
CA ILE A 23 -14.64 6.84 12.15
C ILE A 23 -14.61 7.72 13.40
N SER A 24 -13.97 8.89 13.32
CA SER A 24 -13.79 9.77 14.48
C SER A 24 -14.96 10.74 14.69
N GLY A 25 -15.92 10.81 13.76
CA GLY A 25 -17.07 11.73 13.87
C GLY A 25 -16.68 13.21 13.97
N ILE A 26 -15.49 13.57 13.52
CA ILE A 26 -14.96 14.94 13.61
C ILE A 26 -15.62 15.85 12.58
N ASP A 27 -15.96 17.05 13.01
CA ASP A 27 -16.46 18.11 12.15
C ASP A 27 -15.49 18.42 10.98
N TYR A 28 -16.03 18.92 9.87
CA TYR A 28 -15.25 19.26 8.69
C TYR A 28 -14.11 20.25 8.97
N GLN A 29 -14.30 21.17 9.92
CA GLN A 29 -13.32 22.20 10.29
C GLN A 29 -12.23 21.68 11.25
N GLN A 30 -12.43 20.52 11.87
CA GLN A 30 -11.48 19.97 12.83
C GLN A 30 -10.21 19.48 12.14
N ARG A 31 -9.07 19.66 12.82
CA ARG A 31 -7.76 19.30 12.28
C ARG A 31 -7.58 17.78 12.24
N ILE A 32 -7.65 17.21 11.04
CA ILE A 32 -7.50 15.76 10.78
C ILE A 32 -6.20 15.17 11.35
N THR A 33 -5.14 15.98 11.52
CA THR A 33 -3.86 15.55 12.09
C THR A 33 -4.00 14.99 13.52
N LEU A 34 -4.94 15.51 14.32
CA LEU A 34 -5.17 15.01 15.68
C LEU A 34 -5.87 13.66 15.68
N ALA A 35 -6.86 13.48 14.79
CA ALA A 35 -7.57 12.21 14.64
C ALA A 35 -6.69 11.11 14.07
N LEU A 36 -5.80 11.42 13.11
CA LEU A 36 -4.81 10.45 12.65
C LEU A 36 -3.90 9.97 13.79
N LYS A 37 -3.51 10.87 14.71
CA LYS A 37 -2.71 10.50 15.88
C LYS A 37 -3.50 9.65 16.88
N SER A 38 -4.75 9.99 17.19
CA SER A 38 -5.57 9.19 18.11
C SER A 38 -5.87 7.80 17.56
N LEU A 39 -6.09 7.68 16.25
CA LEU A 39 -6.26 6.42 15.55
C LEU A 39 -4.94 5.64 15.35
N HIS A 40 -3.79 6.24 15.65
CA HIS A 40 -2.46 5.71 15.33
C HIS A 40 -2.24 5.44 13.83
N TRP A 41 -2.93 6.17 12.95
CA TRP A 41 -2.85 6.00 11.50
C TRP A 41 -1.77 6.89 10.88
N LEU A 42 -0.82 6.27 10.19
CA LEU A 42 0.22 6.97 9.43
C LEU A 42 -0.33 7.55 8.12
N PRO A 43 0.13 8.74 7.67
CA PRO A 43 -0.13 9.23 6.33
C PRO A 43 0.29 8.22 5.26
N VAL A 44 -0.41 8.19 4.12
CA VAL A 44 -0.21 7.19 3.04
C VAL A 44 1.24 7.17 2.57
N GLU A 45 1.85 8.33 2.39
CA GLU A 45 3.24 8.45 1.94
C GLU A 45 4.22 7.80 2.93
N VAL A 46 4.08 8.10 4.22
CA VAL A 46 4.91 7.52 5.28
C VAL A 46 4.70 6.00 5.35
N ARG A 47 3.46 5.54 5.16
CA ARG A 47 3.13 4.11 5.16
C ARG A 47 3.77 3.36 3.98
N ILE A 48 3.89 3.98 2.81
CA ILE A 48 4.60 3.41 1.66
C ILE A 48 6.07 3.23 2.01
N ASN A 49 6.73 4.27 2.54
CA ASN A 49 8.14 4.21 2.92
C ASN A 49 8.38 3.15 4.02
N PHE A 50 7.54 3.14 5.05
CA PHE A 50 7.62 2.15 6.13
C PHE A 50 7.49 0.71 5.64
N LYS A 51 6.74 0.44 4.57
CA LYS A 51 6.65 -0.89 3.96
C LYS A 51 7.84 -1.23 3.06
N ILE A 52 8.45 -0.24 2.41
CA ILE A 52 9.60 -0.46 1.52
C ILE A 52 10.86 -0.75 2.34
N LEU A 53 11.10 0.00 3.42
CA LEU A 53 12.30 -0.13 4.26
C LEU A 53 12.62 -1.58 4.71
N PRO A 54 11.68 -2.36 5.29
CA PRO A 54 11.95 -3.74 5.68
C PRO A 54 12.14 -4.68 4.49
N LEU A 55 11.55 -4.40 3.32
CA LEU A 55 11.81 -5.16 2.10
C LEU A 55 13.24 -4.94 1.62
N VAL A 56 13.67 -3.68 1.58
CA VAL A 56 15.05 -3.30 1.20
C VAL A 56 16.04 -3.92 2.18
N TYR A 57 15.81 -3.78 3.48
CA TYR A 57 16.67 -4.35 4.50
C TYR A 57 16.80 -5.88 4.37
N LYS A 58 15.69 -6.61 4.22
CA LYS A 58 15.71 -8.07 4.02
C LYS A 58 16.41 -8.48 2.73
N SER A 59 16.30 -7.68 1.67
CA SER A 59 16.98 -7.93 0.40
C SER A 59 18.49 -7.72 0.50
N CYS A 60 18.94 -6.68 1.21
CA CYS A 60 20.35 -6.41 1.44
C CYS A 60 21.00 -7.43 2.38
N CYS A 61 20.27 -7.90 3.40
CA CYS A 61 20.76 -8.87 4.37
C CYS A 61 20.67 -10.33 3.89
N GLY A 62 20.25 -10.59 2.65
CA GLY A 62 20.16 -11.94 2.08
C GLY A 62 19.10 -12.85 2.73
N GLN A 63 18.21 -12.30 3.57
CA GLN A 63 17.21 -13.06 4.34
C GLN A 63 15.84 -13.12 3.66
N THR A 64 15.79 -12.85 2.36
CA THR A 64 14.51 -12.78 1.65
C THR A 64 14.09 -14.18 1.18
N PRO A 65 12.92 -14.70 1.57
CA PRO A 65 12.37 -15.91 0.96
C PRO A 65 12.21 -15.71 -0.55
N SER A 66 12.67 -16.68 -1.34
CA SER A 66 12.71 -16.67 -2.82
C SER A 66 11.41 -16.17 -3.50
N ILE A 67 10.25 -16.32 -2.84
CA ILE A 67 8.94 -15.84 -3.29
C ILE A 67 8.91 -14.34 -3.66
N TYR A 68 9.61 -13.47 -2.92
CA TYR A 68 9.57 -12.03 -3.15
C TYR A 68 10.41 -11.60 -4.36
N VAL A 69 11.46 -12.36 -4.68
CA VAL A 69 12.29 -12.14 -5.87
C VAL A 69 11.51 -12.48 -7.14
N ILE A 70 10.79 -13.62 -7.13
CA ILE A 70 9.95 -14.06 -8.25
C ILE A 70 8.84 -13.05 -8.55
N VAL A 71 8.14 -12.56 -7.53
CA VAL A 71 7.09 -11.55 -7.69
C VAL A 71 7.65 -10.24 -8.26
N SER A 72 8.85 -9.83 -7.85
CA SER A 72 9.48 -8.59 -8.33
C SER A 72 9.99 -8.69 -9.78
N LEU A 73 10.42 -9.88 -10.21
CA LEU A 73 10.81 -10.16 -11.59
C LEU A 73 9.59 -10.17 -12.52
N HIS A 74 8.47 -10.79 -12.10
CA HIS A 74 7.25 -10.84 -12.90
C HIS A 74 6.57 -9.46 -13.06
N THR A 75 6.80 -8.51 -12.15
CA THR A 75 6.21 -7.15 -12.26
C THR A 75 6.99 -6.21 -13.18
N THR A 76 8.21 -6.57 -13.59
CA THR A 76 9.10 -5.71 -14.39
C THR A 76 9.06 -6.02 -15.89
N SER A 77 8.62 -7.22 -16.29
CA SER A 77 8.30 -7.53 -17.69
C SER A 77 6.83 -7.21 -17.98
N GLY A 78 6.56 -6.14 -18.70
CA GLY A 78 5.21 -5.65 -18.96
C GLY A 78 4.28 -6.62 -19.72
N SER A 79 2.99 -6.47 -19.39
CA SER A 79 1.78 -6.70 -20.19
C SER A 79 0.90 -7.92 -19.85
N PRO A 80 -0.44 -7.76 -19.95
CA PRO A 80 -1.41 -8.55 -19.21
C PRO A 80 -2.00 -9.65 -20.08
N LEU A 81 -1.70 -10.91 -19.75
CA LEU A 81 -2.57 -12.01 -20.13
C LEU A 81 -2.86 -12.84 -18.89
N VAL A 82 -4.10 -12.64 -18.44
CA VAL A 82 -4.84 -13.49 -17.52
C VAL A 82 -4.65 -14.95 -17.92
N ARG A 83 -3.68 -15.64 -17.31
CA ARG A 83 -3.74 -17.09 -17.18
C ARG A 83 -4.31 -17.38 -15.81
N ARG A 84 -5.64 -17.27 -15.75
CA ARG A 84 -6.42 -17.93 -14.71
C ARG A 84 -6.06 -19.41 -14.74
N PRO A 85 -5.68 -20.00 -13.61
CA PRO A 85 -5.50 -21.43 -13.59
C PRO A 85 -6.86 -22.15 -13.63
N ALA A 86 -6.95 -23.16 -14.49
CA ALA A 86 -8.18 -23.87 -14.87
C ALA A 86 -8.75 -24.81 -13.78
N TRP A 87 -8.36 -24.66 -12.51
CA TRP A 87 -8.72 -25.58 -11.44
C TRP A 87 -9.94 -25.14 -10.61
N LEU A 88 -10.59 -24.01 -10.93
CA LEU A 88 -11.71 -23.45 -10.15
C LEU A 88 -13.11 -23.63 -10.76
N PHE A 89 -13.31 -24.59 -11.67
CA PHE A 89 -14.65 -25.00 -12.10
C PHE A 89 -14.79 -26.52 -12.16
N ARG A 90 -14.69 -27.16 -10.99
CA ARG A 90 -15.30 -28.48 -10.78
C ARG A 90 -15.75 -28.60 -9.34
N LEU A 91 -16.95 -28.07 -9.08
CA LEU A 91 -17.98 -28.62 -8.19
C LEU A 91 -19.33 -28.20 -8.76
#